data_AF-A0A0S3STY2-F1
#
_entry.id   AF-A0A0S3STY2-F1
#
_cell.length_a   1.000
_cell.length_b   1.000
_cell.length_c   1.000
_cell.angle_alpha   90.00
_cell.angle_beta   90.00
_cell.angle_gamma   90.00
#
_symmetry.space_group_name_H-M   'P 1'
#
loop_
_entity.id
_entity.type
_entity.pdbx_description
1 polymer ?
#
loop_
_entity_poly.entity_id
_entity_poly.type
_entity_poly.pdbx_seq_one_letter_code
_entity_poly.pdbx_strand_id
1 'polypeptide(L)'
;MALDASTFETLTPSRFISFTIPHPSFSNTPLRVAVLDSPVQPNDVPQVGAMLVPEGREIDWIFSTELGHLQLLLSSPEISRLILIGNNFKEGTLPFTPHVYHRPLECSMHQQGFEVWSKPLLLALSPKSLFKRGIPEIPILSYVDNLVSSVVVHQCAGIHVGEMLVEDVEIENGGGVLHHGREFRRRLRFKRMPNLIQTEICIVPVKGGDCLDGVCIGGNVGFVPYLKVLVHPYLGPMVAGLVLNSEYVAQRIQNGFKPKALCLGVGGGALATFLRTQLGFEVMAVDSDREVLRVAREYFGLEESKFIHVVVGDAFESLKKLVEDEGNGKFDIVMVDLDSSDIKNGVSSPPVEFVRKDVLLAAKLVLCEYGILAINVIPPSRYFYDNLVSHIKEVFHELYKIDVGNGENFVLIATASPLVFLAGDCVNSFLMRLKSVIPEAYLKSITKI
;
A
#
# COMPACT_ATOMS: atom_id res chain seq x y z
N MET A 1 -16.70 3.57 -30.67
CA MET A 1 -15.91 3.50 -31.92
C MET A 1 -15.94 2.07 -32.41
N ALA A 2 -16.13 1.84 -33.71
CA ALA A 2 -15.96 0.50 -34.27
C ALA A 2 -14.47 0.15 -34.25
N LEU A 3 -14.10 -0.95 -33.61
CA LEU A 3 -12.74 -1.48 -33.65
C LEU A 3 -12.48 -2.08 -35.03
N ASP A 4 -11.40 -1.65 -35.70
CA ASP A 4 -10.95 -2.30 -36.92
C ASP A 4 -10.37 -3.68 -36.58
N ALA A 5 -10.86 -4.72 -37.25
CA ALA A 5 -10.39 -6.09 -37.05
C ALA A 5 -8.89 -6.24 -37.34
N SER A 6 -8.32 -5.39 -38.21
CA SER A 6 -6.89 -5.41 -38.53
C SER A 6 -6.00 -5.01 -37.33
N THR A 7 -6.58 -4.36 -36.32
CA THR A 7 -5.85 -3.79 -35.18
C THR A 7 -5.01 -4.85 -34.45
N PHE A 8 -5.53 -6.05 -34.25
CA PHE A 8 -4.85 -7.09 -33.46
C PHE A 8 -3.90 -7.96 -34.29
N GLU A 9 -3.78 -7.73 -35.61
CA GLU A 9 -3.00 -8.61 -36.48
C GLU A 9 -1.49 -8.54 -36.24
N THR A 10 -0.99 -7.44 -35.69
CA THR A 10 0.42 -7.21 -35.34
C THR A 10 0.57 -6.90 -33.85
N LEU A 11 1.79 -7.04 -33.32
CA LEU A 11 2.15 -6.56 -31.98
C LEU A 11 2.65 -5.12 -32.08
N THR A 12 2.18 -4.25 -31.17
CA THR A 12 2.65 -2.87 -31.05
C THR A 12 3.13 -2.65 -29.62
N PRO A 13 4.39 -2.24 -29.38
CA PRO A 13 4.91 -2.07 -28.03
C PRO A 13 4.01 -1.20 -27.16
N SER A 14 3.70 -1.69 -25.95
CA SER A 14 2.87 -1.00 -24.94
C SER A 14 1.46 -0.65 -25.40
N ARG A 15 0.93 -1.29 -26.45
CA ARG A 15 -0.43 -1.01 -26.90
C ARG A 15 -1.43 -1.61 -25.93
N PHE A 16 -2.31 -0.76 -25.40
CA PHE A 16 -3.45 -1.13 -24.59
C PHE A 16 -4.77 -0.81 -25.27
N ILE A 17 -5.65 -1.80 -25.40
CA ILE A 17 -7.00 -1.64 -25.96
C ILE A 17 -8.00 -2.34 -25.05
N SER A 18 -9.09 -1.66 -24.69
CA SER A 18 -10.19 -2.25 -23.94
C SER A 18 -11.54 -1.98 -24.60
N PHE A 19 -12.41 -2.99 -24.61
CA PHE A 19 -13.76 -2.93 -25.18
C PHE A 19 -14.69 -3.90 -24.47
N THR A 20 -15.97 -3.86 -24.80
CA THR A 20 -16.99 -4.75 -24.22
C THR A 20 -17.63 -5.64 -25.27
N ILE A 21 -18.01 -6.84 -24.87
CA ILE A 21 -18.75 -7.81 -25.69
C ILE A 21 -19.96 -8.34 -24.90
N PRO A 22 -21.03 -8.80 -25.57
CA PRO A 22 -22.11 -9.52 -24.90
C PRO A 22 -21.57 -10.76 -24.18
N HIS A 23 -22.05 -11.06 -22.98
CA HIS A 23 -21.67 -12.29 -22.30
C HIS A 23 -22.39 -13.49 -22.95
N PRO A 24 -21.67 -14.58 -23.30
CA PRO A 24 -22.24 -15.71 -24.03
C PRO A 24 -23.37 -16.42 -23.27
N SER A 25 -23.25 -16.53 -21.94
CA SER A 25 -24.23 -17.19 -21.08
C SER A 25 -25.20 -16.27 -20.33
N PHE A 26 -24.91 -14.97 -20.17
CA PHE A 26 -25.72 -14.05 -19.36
C PHE A 26 -26.04 -12.78 -20.16
N SER A 27 -27.32 -12.52 -20.44
CA SER A 27 -27.70 -11.40 -21.32
C SER A 27 -27.48 -10.01 -20.71
N ASN A 28 -27.39 -9.91 -19.37
CA ASN A 28 -27.54 -8.64 -18.65
C ASN A 28 -26.22 -8.02 -18.19
N THR A 29 -25.11 -8.74 -18.27
CA THR A 29 -23.78 -8.29 -17.85
C THR A 29 -22.80 -8.42 -19.00
N PRO A 30 -22.42 -7.34 -19.70
CA PRO A 30 -21.42 -7.43 -20.75
C PRO A 30 -20.06 -7.83 -20.15
N LEU A 31 -19.23 -8.49 -20.94
CA LEU A 31 -17.83 -8.76 -20.59
C LEU A 31 -16.95 -7.62 -21.07
N ARG A 32 -15.99 -7.23 -20.25
CA ARG A 32 -14.85 -6.40 -20.64
C ARG A 32 -13.75 -7.30 -21.17
N VAL A 33 -13.20 -6.93 -22.32
CA VAL A 33 -11.98 -7.49 -22.89
C VAL A 33 -10.92 -6.41 -22.88
N ALA A 34 -9.73 -6.73 -22.40
CA ALA A 34 -8.57 -5.85 -22.43
C ALA A 34 -7.40 -6.61 -23.06
N VAL A 35 -6.71 -5.96 -24.00
CA VAL A 35 -5.58 -6.51 -24.74
C VAL A 35 -4.39 -5.59 -24.50
N LEU A 36 -3.32 -6.14 -23.95
CA LEU A 36 -2.07 -5.44 -23.70
C LEU A 36 -0.92 -6.14 -24.43
N ASP A 37 -0.20 -5.40 -25.26
CA ASP A 37 1.05 -5.86 -25.88
C ASP A 37 2.25 -5.48 -25.02
N SER A 38 3.22 -6.39 -24.91
CA SER A 38 4.45 -6.18 -24.13
C SER A 38 5.22 -4.95 -24.60
N PRO A 39 5.81 -4.15 -23.68
CA PRO A 39 6.74 -3.07 -24.06
C PRO A 39 8.02 -3.61 -24.71
N VAL A 40 8.38 -4.86 -24.44
CA VAL A 40 9.56 -5.53 -24.99
C VAL A 40 9.14 -6.40 -26.16
N GLN A 41 9.73 -6.16 -27.33
CA GLN A 41 9.50 -7.03 -28.47
C GLN A 41 10.20 -8.38 -28.27
N PRO A 42 9.52 -9.50 -28.56
CA PRO A 42 10.13 -10.81 -28.40
C PRO A 42 11.24 -11.01 -29.44
N ASN A 43 12.36 -11.61 -28.99
CA ASN A 43 13.43 -12.06 -29.88
C ASN A 43 13.03 -13.34 -30.66
N ASP A 44 12.08 -14.10 -30.12
CA ASP A 44 11.55 -15.35 -30.65
C ASP A 44 10.09 -15.21 -31.17
N VAL A 45 9.43 -16.33 -31.44
CA VAL A 45 8.00 -16.36 -31.78
C VAL A 45 7.19 -15.79 -30.60
N PRO A 46 6.31 -14.79 -30.83
CA PRO A 46 5.53 -14.19 -29.74
C PRO A 46 4.58 -15.20 -29.11
N GLN A 47 4.35 -15.11 -27.79
CA GLN A 47 3.33 -15.89 -27.11
C GLN A 47 2.15 -15.01 -26.69
N VAL A 48 0.93 -15.52 -26.82
CA VAL A 48 -0.29 -14.86 -26.32
C VAL A 48 -0.76 -15.61 -25.09
N GLY A 49 -1.07 -14.89 -24.01
CA GLY A 49 -1.67 -15.45 -22.81
C GLY A 49 -3.05 -14.83 -22.57
N ALA A 50 -3.99 -15.62 -22.08
CA ALA A 50 -5.33 -15.14 -21.74
C ALA A 50 -5.65 -15.41 -20.27
N MET A 51 -6.38 -14.51 -19.62
CA MET A 51 -6.79 -14.67 -18.22
C MET A 51 -8.26 -14.31 -18.09
N LEU A 52 -9.03 -15.21 -17.45
CA LEU A 52 -10.34 -14.86 -16.91
C LEU A 52 -10.13 -14.20 -15.55
N VAL A 53 -10.59 -12.96 -15.40
CA VAL A 53 -10.52 -12.23 -14.14
C VAL A 53 -11.35 -12.98 -13.08
N PRO A 54 -10.82 -13.19 -11.86
CA PRO A 54 -11.60 -13.80 -10.79
C PRO A 54 -12.89 -13.02 -10.53
N GLU A 55 -14.00 -13.75 -10.43
CA GLU A 55 -15.32 -13.17 -10.19
C GLU A 55 -15.35 -12.39 -8.88
N GLY A 56 -15.88 -11.17 -8.90
CA GLY A 56 -15.92 -10.26 -7.76
C GLY A 56 -14.64 -9.41 -7.60
N ARG A 57 -13.59 -9.67 -8.40
CA ARG A 57 -12.33 -8.90 -8.39
C ARG A 57 -12.14 -8.02 -9.61
N GLU A 58 -13.14 -7.89 -10.48
CA GLU A 58 -13.03 -7.15 -11.74
C GLU A 58 -12.73 -5.66 -11.56
N ILE A 59 -13.06 -5.12 -10.40
CA ILE A 59 -12.75 -3.74 -10.02
C ILE A 59 -11.38 -3.59 -9.36
N ASP A 60 -10.73 -4.69 -8.94
CA ASP A 60 -9.39 -4.64 -8.37
C ASP A 60 -8.43 -4.00 -9.37
N TRP A 61 -7.54 -3.15 -8.87
CA TRP A 61 -6.62 -2.38 -9.68
C TRP A 61 -5.85 -3.23 -10.71
N ILE A 62 -5.35 -4.40 -10.27
CA ILE A 62 -4.56 -5.31 -11.08
C ILE A 62 -5.33 -5.84 -12.31
N PHE A 63 -6.66 -5.86 -12.26
CA PHE A 63 -7.54 -6.35 -13.33
C PHE A 63 -8.33 -5.25 -14.05
N SER A 64 -8.47 -4.06 -13.46
CA SER A 64 -9.26 -2.98 -14.05
C SER A 64 -8.42 -1.96 -14.84
N THR A 65 -7.11 -1.87 -14.61
CA THR A 65 -6.26 -0.79 -15.17
C THR A 65 -5.15 -1.29 -16.10
N GLU A 66 -4.68 -0.42 -17.01
CA GLU A 66 -3.56 -0.70 -17.91
C GLU A 66 -2.26 -1.05 -17.14
N LEU A 67 -1.92 -0.27 -16.10
CA LEU A 67 -0.72 -0.52 -15.30
C LEU A 67 -0.82 -1.84 -14.51
N GLY A 68 -2.00 -2.19 -14.00
CA GLY A 68 -2.25 -3.49 -13.38
C GLY A 68 -2.03 -4.65 -14.36
N HIS A 69 -2.49 -4.48 -15.60
CA HIS A 69 -2.28 -5.48 -16.66
C HIS A 69 -0.81 -5.59 -17.04
N LEU A 70 -0.08 -4.47 -17.05
CA LEU A 70 1.36 -4.46 -17.26
C LEU A 70 2.08 -5.25 -16.16
N GLN A 71 1.68 -5.10 -14.89
CA GLN A 71 2.25 -5.89 -13.80
C GLN A 71 2.00 -7.40 -13.95
N LEU A 72 0.79 -7.79 -14.37
CA LEU A 72 0.49 -9.18 -14.71
C LEU A 72 1.37 -9.68 -15.86
N LEU A 73 1.52 -8.89 -16.92
CA LEU A 73 2.34 -9.24 -18.08
C LEU A 73 3.82 -9.38 -17.70
N LEU A 74 4.36 -8.47 -16.88
CA LEU A 74 5.76 -8.51 -16.42
C LEU A 74 6.06 -9.72 -15.51
N SER A 75 5.03 -10.28 -14.88
CA SER A 75 5.13 -11.51 -14.08
C SER A 75 5.18 -12.79 -14.95
N SER A 76 4.97 -12.67 -16.27
CA SER A 76 5.02 -13.76 -17.24
C SER A 76 5.85 -13.33 -18.46
N PRO A 77 7.19 -13.29 -18.34
CA PRO A 77 8.08 -12.68 -19.33
C PRO A 77 8.02 -13.33 -20.72
N GLU A 78 7.48 -14.54 -20.83
CA GLU A 78 7.27 -15.24 -22.11
C GLU A 78 6.10 -14.65 -22.92
N ILE A 79 5.15 -13.98 -22.25
CA ILE A 79 3.92 -13.48 -22.86
C ILE A 79 4.17 -12.14 -23.55
N SER A 80 3.97 -12.13 -24.87
CA SER A 80 4.09 -10.93 -25.72
C SER A 80 2.78 -10.15 -25.83
N ARG A 81 1.64 -10.80 -25.63
CA ARG A 81 0.30 -10.20 -25.56
C ARG A 81 -0.52 -10.86 -24.47
N LEU A 82 -1.05 -10.05 -23.58
CA LEU A 82 -1.95 -10.47 -22.51
C LEU A 82 -3.38 -10.05 -22.85
N ILE A 83 -4.32 -10.99 -22.76
CA ILE A 83 -5.76 -10.76 -22.95
C ILE A 83 -6.47 -11.02 -21.62
N LEU A 84 -7.08 -9.99 -21.02
CA LEU A 84 -7.92 -10.13 -19.84
C LEU A 84 -9.40 -10.07 -20.22
N ILE A 85 -10.18 -11.01 -19.69
CA ILE A 85 -11.63 -11.06 -19.86
C ILE A 85 -12.27 -11.07 -18.48
N GLY A 86 -13.24 -10.21 -18.22
CA GLY A 86 -13.97 -10.17 -16.95
C GLY A 86 -15.34 -9.53 -17.09
N ASN A 87 -16.18 -9.62 -16.08
CA ASN A 87 -17.45 -8.90 -16.07
C ASN A 87 -17.23 -7.38 -16.12
N ASN A 88 -18.03 -6.69 -16.93
CA ASN A 88 -18.01 -5.23 -16.99
C ASN A 88 -19.10 -4.66 -16.09
N PHE A 89 -18.74 -4.31 -14.87
CA PHE A 89 -19.62 -3.54 -13.99
C PHE A 89 -19.63 -2.08 -14.45
N LYS A 90 -20.81 -1.55 -14.78
CA LYS A 90 -20.98 -0.11 -15.00
C LYS A 90 -20.89 0.59 -13.64
N GLU A 91 -20.06 1.63 -13.55
CA GLU A 91 -19.99 2.51 -12.37
C GLU A 91 -21.40 2.95 -11.97
N GLY A 92 -21.74 2.76 -10.68
CA GLY A 92 -23.04 3.14 -10.11
C GLY A 92 -24.15 2.08 -10.19
N THR A 93 -23.90 0.89 -10.76
CA THR A 93 -24.92 -0.19 -10.90
C THR A 93 -24.75 -1.36 -9.94
N LEU A 94 -23.70 -1.35 -9.11
CA LEU A 94 -23.58 -2.32 -8.03
C LEU A 94 -24.64 -1.97 -6.96
N PRO A 95 -25.59 -2.87 -6.65
CA PRO A 95 -26.51 -2.64 -5.56
C PRO A 95 -25.73 -2.44 -4.26
N PHE A 96 -26.19 -1.53 -3.42
CA PHE A 96 -25.62 -1.14 -2.12
C PHE A 96 -25.53 -2.28 -1.08
N THR A 97 -25.69 -3.53 -1.50
CA THR A 97 -25.37 -4.68 -0.66
C THR A 97 -23.87 -4.86 -0.64
N PRO A 98 -23.21 -4.87 0.53
CA PRO A 98 -21.79 -5.21 0.62
C PRO A 98 -21.62 -6.63 0.06
N HIS A 99 -21.14 -6.72 -1.17
CA HIS A 99 -20.83 -7.98 -1.80
C HIS A 99 -19.57 -8.51 -1.12
N VAL A 100 -19.73 -9.61 -0.41
CA VAL A 100 -18.61 -10.33 0.17
C VAL A 100 -18.00 -11.16 -0.95
N TYR A 101 -16.77 -10.85 -1.31
CA TYR A 101 -15.98 -11.73 -2.18
C TYR A 101 -15.48 -12.90 -1.34
N HIS A 102 -15.63 -14.11 -1.86
CA HIS A 102 -14.97 -15.31 -1.34
C HIS A 102 -14.21 -15.95 -2.49
N ARG A 103 -12.94 -16.28 -2.25
CA ARG A 103 -12.16 -17.09 -3.17
C ARG A 103 -12.88 -18.41 -3.41
N PRO A 104 -13.18 -18.77 -4.67
CA PRO A 104 -13.80 -20.05 -4.99
C PRO A 104 -12.91 -21.24 -4.54
N LEU A 105 -13.51 -22.24 -3.88
CA LEU A 105 -12.82 -23.49 -3.50
C LEU A 105 -12.66 -24.46 -4.69
N GLU A 106 -13.50 -24.32 -5.71
CA GLU A 106 -13.49 -25.10 -6.95
C GLU A 106 -13.52 -24.16 -8.16
N CYS A 107 -13.15 -24.66 -9.34
CA CYS A 107 -13.34 -23.92 -10.58
C CYS A 107 -14.83 -23.58 -10.74
N SER A 108 -15.15 -22.28 -10.70
CA SER A 108 -16.54 -21.83 -10.76
C SER A 108 -17.21 -22.28 -12.06
N MET A 109 -18.54 -22.34 -12.08
CA MET A 109 -19.31 -22.57 -13.32
C MET A 109 -18.94 -21.57 -14.43
N HIS A 110 -18.42 -20.39 -14.08
CA HIS A 110 -17.89 -19.39 -15.01
C HIS A 110 -16.53 -19.77 -15.63
N GLN A 111 -15.68 -20.49 -14.90
CA GLN A 111 -14.43 -21.06 -15.42
C GLN A 111 -14.69 -22.33 -16.24
N GLN A 112 -15.73 -23.10 -15.90
CA GLN A 112 -16.13 -24.28 -16.68
C GLN A 112 -16.56 -23.86 -18.09
N GLY A 113 -15.78 -24.29 -19.08
CA GLY A 113 -16.02 -23.96 -20.49
C GLY A 113 -15.49 -22.60 -20.94
N PHE A 114 -14.82 -21.82 -20.08
CA PHE A 114 -14.12 -20.59 -20.47
C PHE A 114 -13.21 -20.82 -21.66
N GLU A 115 -12.37 -21.86 -21.58
CA GLU A 115 -11.46 -22.25 -22.65
C GLU A 115 -12.20 -22.51 -23.97
N VAL A 116 -13.38 -23.13 -23.91
CA VAL A 116 -14.16 -23.50 -25.10
C VAL A 116 -14.80 -22.28 -25.75
N TRP A 117 -15.56 -21.47 -25.00
CA TRP A 117 -16.30 -20.35 -25.58
C TRP A 117 -15.40 -19.16 -25.91
N SER A 118 -14.30 -18.96 -25.18
CA SER A 118 -13.39 -17.83 -25.44
C SER A 118 -12.46 -18.09 -26.63
N LYS A 119 -12.21 -19.36 -27.00
CA LYS A 119 -11.24 -19.73 -28.05
C LYS A 119 -11.40 -18.95 -29.36
N PRO A 120 -12.60 -18.78 -29.96
CA PRO A 120 -12.74 -18.00 -31.19
C PRO A 120 -12.32 -16.54 -31.02
N LEU A 121 -12.65 -15.93 -29.87
CA LEU A 121 -12.27 -14.57 -29.54
C LEU A 121 -10.75 -14.46 -29.34
N LEU A 122 -10.14 -15.37 -28.58
CA LEU A 122 -8.70 -15.37 -28.32
C LEU A 122 -7.89 -15.54 -29.60
N LEU A 123 -8.35 -16.39 -30.52
CA LEU A 123 -7.75 -16.53 -31.85
C LEU A 123 -7.91 -15.25 -32.69
N ALA A 124 -9.08 -14.61 -32.66
CA ALA A 124 -9.30 -13.35 -33.39
C ALA A 124 -8.43 -12.19 -32.85
N LEU A 125 -8.08 -12.22 -31.56
CA LEU A 125 -7.22 -11.23 -30.91
C LEU A 125 -5.73 -11.59 -30.95
N SER A 126 -5.36 -12.72 -31.59
CA SER A 126 -3.97 -13.15 -31.71
C SER A 126 -3.29 -12.58 -32.96
N PRO A 127 -1.98 -12.25 -32.91
CA PRO A 127 -1.27 -11.72 -34.07
C PRO A 127 -1.17 -12.77 -35.18
N LYS A 128 -1.23 -12.31 -36.45
CA LYS A 128 -1.16 -13.19 -37.64
C LYS A 128 0.12 -14.01 -37.71
N SER A 129 1.22 -13.53 -37.13
CA SER A 129 2.50 -14.22 -37.08
C SER A 129 2.42 -15.59 -36.38
N LEU A 130 1.49 -15.78 -35.45
CA LEU A 130 1.30 -17.05 -34.73
C LEU A 130 0.70 -18.16 -35.61
N PHE A 131 -0.08 -17.79 -36.62
CA PHE A 131 -0.81 -18.75 -37.45
C PHE A 131 0.06 -19.42 -38.53
N LYS A 132 1.33 -19.00 -38.67
CA LYS A 132 2.27 -19.53 -39.68
C LYS A 132 2.52 -21.04 -39.53
N ARG A 133 2.35 -21.59 -38.33
CA ARG A 133 2.60 -23.01 -38.02
C ARG A 133 1.31 -23.80 -37.70
N GLY A 134 0.15 -23.23 -37.99
CA GLY A 134 -1.16 -23.82 -37.66
C GLY A 134 -1.94 -22.97 -36.66
N ILE A 135 -2.99 -23.55 -36.06
CA ILE A 135 -3.79 -22.87 -35.02
C ILE A 135 -2.95 -22.81 -33.74
N PRO A 136 -2.66 -21.61 -33.19
CA PRO A 136 -1.86 -21.50 -31.98
C PRO A 136 -2.65 -21.99 -30.76
N GLU A 137 -1.92 -22.54 -29.80
CA GLU A 137 -2.42 -22.79 -28.45
C GLU A 137 -2.20 -21.54 -27.60
N ILE A 138 -3.23 -21.13 -26.86
CA ILE A 138 -3.22 -19.91 -26.06
C ILE A 138 -3.32 -20.34 -24.60
N PRO A 139 -2.22 -20.28 -23.81
CA PRO A 139 -2.28 -20.62 -22.39
C PRO A 139 -3.29 -19.75 -21.64
N ILE A 140 -4.12 -20.41 -20.84
CA ILE A 140 -5.02 -19.75 -19.90
C ILE A 140 -4.28 -19.57 -18.57
N LEU A 141 -3.96 -18.34 -18.25
CA LEU A 141 -3.26 -17.94 -17.03
C LEU A 141 -4.26 -17.86 -15.87
N SER A 142 -3.79 -18.22 -14.67
CA SER A 142 -4.53 -18.02 -13.43
C SER A 142 -3.76 -17.06 -12.51
N TYR A 143 -4.50 -16.28 -11.73
CA TYR A 143 -3.93 -15.41 -10.71
C TYR A 143 -4.33 -15.95 -9.34
N VAL A 144 -3.34 -16.30 -8.53
CA VAL A 144 -3.52 -16.76 -7.15
C VAL A 144 -2.69 -15.87 -6.24
N ASP A 145 -3.36 -15.14 -5.36
CA ASP A 145 -2.72 -14.41 -4.27
C ASP A 145 -3.10 -15.05 -2.92
N ASN A 146 -2.91 -14.33 -1.82
CA ASN A 146 -3.26 -14.80 -0.48
C ASN A 146 -4.64 -14.32 -0.02
N LEU A 147 -5.41 -13.59 -0.84
CA LEU A 147 -6.74 -13.09 -0.47
C LEU A 147 -7.80 -14.21 -0.48
N VAL A 148 -8.30 -14.56 0.69
CA VAL A 148 -9.35 -15.57 0.89
C VAL A 148 -10.74 -14.97 0.74
N SER A 149 -10.99 -13.82 1.36
CA SER A 149 -12.27 -13.11 1.26
C SER A 149 -12.11 -11.62 1.50
N SER A 150 -13.06 -10.82 1.02
CA SER A 150 -13.09 -9.37 1.27
C SER A 150 -14.50 -8.82 1.31
N VAL A 151 -14.70 -7.75 2.08
CA VAL A 151 -15.95 -6.98 2.11
C VAL A 151 -15.65 -5.50 2.27
N VAL A 152 -16.35 -4.68 1.49
CA VAL A 152 -16.36 -3.23 1.70
C VAL A 152 -17.18 -2.91 2.95
N VAL A 153 -16.56 -2.36 3.97
CA VAL A 153 -17.24 -1.97 5.21
C VAL A 153 -17.70 -0.52 5.19
N HIS A 154 -17.03 0.34 4.41
CA HIS A 154 -17.39 1.75 4.28
C HIS A 154 -16.87 2.36 2.99
N GLN A 155 -17.60 3.34 2.46
CA GLN A 155 -17.18 4.17 1.33
C GLN A 155 -17.53 5.63 1.64
N CYS A 156 -16.60 6.54 1.38
CA CYS A 156 -16.81 7.98 1.54
C CYS A 156 -15.93 8.75 0.56
N ALA A 157 -16.03 10.07 0.54
CA ALA A 157 -15.16 10.91 -0.28
C ALA A 157 -14.68 12.12 0.53
N GLY A 158 -13.37 12.34 0.50
CA GLY A 158 -12.71 13.51 1.07
C GLY A 158 -12.48 14.59 0.01
N ILE A 159 -12.25 15.82 0.45
CA ILE A 159 -12.03 16.97 -0.45
C ILE A 159 -10.66 16.92 -1.14
N HIS A 160 -9.65 16.31 -0.51
CA HIS A 160 -8.29 16.25 -1.03
C HIS A 160 -8.00 14.87 -1.62
N VAL A 161 -8.41 13.80 -0.94
CA VAL A 161 -8.10 12.42 -1.38
C VAL A 161 -9.14 11.82 -2.33
N GLY A 162 -10.31 12.45 -2.47
CA GLY A 162 -11.41 11.94 -3.28
C GLY A 162 -12.07 10.71 -2.64
N GLU A 163 -12.59 9.81 -3.45
CA GLU A 163 -13.26 8.60 -2.96
C GLU A 163 -12.30 7.66 -2.22
N MET A 164 -12.77 7.15 -1.09
CA MET A 164 -12.05 6.24 -0.21
C MET A 164 -12.90 5.00 0.04
N LEU A 165 -12.21 3.88 0.22
CA LEU A 165 -12.77 2.58 0.52
C LEU A 165 -12.14 2.03 1.79
N VAL A 166 -12.97 1.56 2.71
CA VAL A 166 -12.54 0.75 3.85
C VAL A 166 -13.00 -0.67 3.59
N GLU A 167 -12.07 -1.61 3.64
CA GLU A 167 -12.32 -3.02 3.35
C GLU A 167 -11.78 -3.90 4.46
N ASP A 168 -12.56 -4.88 4.89
CA ASP A 168 -12.05 -5.98 5.71
C ASP A 168 -11.67 -7.13 4.79
N VAL A 169 -10.54 -7.76 5.04
CA VAL A 169 -9.99 -8.84 4.24
C VAL A 169 -9.53 -10.01 5.11
N GLU A 170 -9.70 -11.21 4.58
CA GLU A 170 -9.14 -12.44 5.11
C GLU A 170 -8.01 -12.89 4.21
N ILE A 171 -6.85 -13.15 4.80
CA ILE A 171 -5.63 -13.48 4.09
C ILE A 171 -5.07 -14.80 4.63
N GLU A 172 -4.63 -15.67 3.73
CA GLU A 172 -3.91 -16.88 4.08
C GLU A 172 -2.45 -16.54 4.35
N ASN A 173 -1.94 -16.86 5.55
CA ASN A 173 -0.58 -16.57 5.94
C ASN A 173 0.19 -17.88 6.15
N GLY A 174 1.26 -18.10 5.38
CA GLY A 174 2.05 -19.33 5.40
C GLY A 174 2.84 -19.58 6.70
N GLY A 175 2.75 -18.69 7.70
CA GLY A 175 3.47 -18.81 8.97
C GLY A 175 2.74 -18.19 10.16
N GLY A 176 2.12 -19.05 10.98
CA GLY A 176 2.10 -19.00 12.45
C GLY A 176 1.43 -17.85 13.22
N VAL A 177 0.65 -18.26 14.24
CA VAL A 177 0.26 -17.57 15.50
C VAL A 177 -1.17 -17.01 15.58
N LEU A 178 -1.92 -16.86 14.48
CA LEU A 178 -3.37 -16.56 14.55
C LEU A 178 -4.17 -17.64 13.80
N HIS A 179 -5.35 -17.95 14.36
CA HIS A 179 -6.24 -19.09 14.08
C HIS A 179 -6.11 -19.69 12.67
N HIS A 180 -5.80 -20.99 12.59
CA HIS A 180 -5.81 -21.81 11.37
C HIS A 180 -4.96 -21.29 10.19
N GLY A 181 -3.97 -20.42 10.42
CA GLY A 181 -3.14 -19.85 9.35
C GLY A 181 -3.85 -18.73 8.56
N ARG A 182 -4.92 -18.16 9.11
CA ARG A 182 -5.65 -17.03 8.53
C ARG A 182 -5.42 -15.76 9.34
N GLU A 183 -5.25 -14.65 8.63
CA GLU A 183 -5.08 -13.32 9.20
C GLU A 183 -6.18 -12.39 8.68
N PHE A 184 -6.79 -11.62 9.58
CA PHE A 184 -7.79 -10.62 9.22
C PHE A 184 -7.17 -9.23 9.25
N ARG A 185 -7.36 -8.47 8.17
CA ARG A 185 -6.87 -7.11 8.06
C ARG A 185 -7.96 -6.14 7.64
N ARG A 186 -7.83 -4.88 8.04
CA ARG A 186 -8.62 -3.77 7.53
C ARG A 186 -7.74 -2.86 6.70
N ARG A 187 -8.19 -2.53 5.49
CA ARG A 187 -7.48 -1.73 4.49
C ARG A 187 -8.20 -0.41 4.26
N LEU A 188 -7.45 0.68 4.22
CA LEU A 188 -7.86 1.96 3.65
C LEU A 188 -7.28 2.04 2.24
N ARG A 189 -8.12 2.40 1.26
CA ARG A 189 -7.69 2.68 -0.11
C ARG A 189 -8.27 3.99 -0.60
N PHE A 190 -7.51 4.72 -1.41
CA PHE A 190 -8.00 5.88 -2.13
C PHE A 190 -8.23 5.49 -3.59
N LYS A 191 -9.43 5.74 -4.13
CA LYS A 191 -9.73 5.38 -5.53
C LYS A 191 -8.89 6.16 -6.54
N ARG A 192 -8.36 7.33 -6.17
CA ARG A 192 -7.39 8.08 -6.99
C ARG A 192 -6.04 7.38 -7.13
N MET A 193 -5.71 6.47 -6.20
CA MET A 193 -4.48 5.66 -6.18
C MET A 193 -4.83 4.17 -5.93
N PRO A 194 -5.55 3.53 -6.86
CA PRO A 194 -6.13 2.20 -6.63
C PRO A 194 -5.06 1.11 -6.42
N ASN A 195 -3.84 1.37 -6.88
CA ASN A 195 -2.65 0.50 -6.79
C ASN A 195 -2.10 0.41 -5.37
N LEU A 196 -2.36 1.42 -4.52
CA LEU A 196 -1.74 1.54 -3.21
C LEU A 196 -2.76 1.31 -2.10
N ILE A 197 -2.48 0.33 -1.24
CA ILE A 197 -3.12 0.28 0.07
C ILE A 197 -2.54 1.45 0.87
N GLN A 198 -3.39 2.34 1.34
CA GLN A 198 -2.98 3.56 2.06
C GLN A 198 -2.65 3.26 3.52
N THR A 199 -3.43 2.38 4.14
CA THR A 199 -3.16 1.90 5.49
C THR A 199 -3.72 0.50 5.64
N GLU A 200 -2.97 -0.37 6.32
CA GLU A 200 -3.42 -1.71 6.65
C GLU A 200 -3.16 -1.99 8.13
N ILE A 201 -4.17 -2.50 8.83
CA ILE A 201 -4.07 -2.90 10.24
C ILE A 201 -4.59 -4.33 10.43
N CYS A 202 -4.11 -5.03 11.46
CA CYS A 202 -4.76 -6.24 11.92
C CYS A 202 -6.13 -5.90 12.52
N ILE A 203 -7.10 -6.79 12.30
CA ILE A 203 -8.37 -6.80 13.02
C ILE A 203 -8.57 -8.17 13.66
N VAL A 204 -9.31 -8.22 14.76
CA VAL A 204 -9.65 -9.46 15.46
C VAL A 204 -11.15 -9.56 15.66
N PRO A 205 -11.74 -10.77 15.62
CA PRO A 205 -13.16 -10.93 15.88
C PRO A 205 -13.51 -10.46 17.28
N VAL A 206 -14.63 -9.77 17.41
CA VAL A 206 -15.22 -9.43 18.71
C VAL A 206 -15.57 -10.76 19.40
N LYS A 207 -15.10 -10.96 20.63
CA LYS A 207 -15.42 -12.16 21.42
C LYS A 207 -16.92 -12.19 21.74
N GLY A 208 -17.71 -12.80 20.86
CA GLY A 208 -19.04 -13.34 21.19
C GLY A 208 -18.86 -14.77 21.71
N GLY A 209 -19.67 -15.17 22.69
CA GLY A 209 -19.63 -16.53 23.23
C GLY A 209 -19.83 -17.58 22.13
N ASP A 210 -19.13 -18.70 22.28
CA ASP A 210 -19.04 -19.87 21.41
C ASP A 210 -18.00 -19.85 20.26
N CYS A 211 -17.51 -21.05 19.97
CA CYS A 211 -16.23 -21.39 19.34
C CYS A 211 -15.80 -20.51 18.15
N LEU A 212 -14.50 -20.15 18.12
CA LEU A 212 -13.83 -19.41 17.03
C LEU A 212 -13.65 -20.24 15.74
N ASP A 213 -14.21 -21.45 15.68
CA ASP A 213 -14.18 -22.29 14.49
C ASP A 213 -15.28 -21.83 13.53
N GLY A 214 -14.88 -21.25 12.39
CA GLY A 214 -15.79 -20.75 11.34
C GLY A 214 -15.92 -19.23 11.23
N VAL A 215 -15.05 -18.45 11.89
CA VAL A 215 -14.99 -16.98 11.68
C VAL A 215 -14.50 -16.68 10.25
N CYS A 216 -15.27 -15.88 9.52
CA CYS A 216 -14.91 -15.38 8.18
C CYS A 216 -15.34 -13.92 8.01
N ILE A 217 -14.71 -13.22 7.08
CA ILE A 217 -15.16 -11.88 6.67
C ILE A 217 -16.51 -12.01 5.96
N GLY A 218 -17.42 -11.07 6.25
CA GLY A 218 -18.78 -11.07 5.71
C GLY A 218 -19.77 -11.99 6.44
N GLY A 219 -19.33 -12.72 7.47
CA GLY A 219 -20.19 -13.48 8.37
C GLY A 219 -20.87 -12.59 9.44
N ASN A 220 -21.51 -13.24 10.43
CA ASN A 220 -22.24 -12.57 11.52
C ASN A 220 -21.32 -12.03 12.64
N VAL A 221 -20.01 -12.09 12.47
CA VAL A 221 -19.02 -11.72 13.49
C VAL A 221 -18.47 -10.33 13.16
N GLY A 222 -18.55 -9.42 14.13
CA GLY A 222 -17.92 -8.10 14.03
C GLY A 222 -16.41 -8.18 14.28
N PHE A 223 -15.66 -7.22 13.75
CA PHE A 223 -14.21 -7.13 13.92
C PHE A 223 -13.81 -5.80 14.54
N VAL A 224 -12.79 -5.84 15.40
CA VAL A 224 -12.21 -4.67 16.05
C VAL A 224 -10.72 -4.51 15.72
N PRO A 225 -10.20 -3.28 15.63
CA PRO A 225 -8.78 -3.02 15.41
C PRO A 225 -7.87 -3.68 16.45
N TYR A 226 -6.80 -4.34 15.99
CA TYR A 226 -5.72 -4.86 16.84
C TYR A 226 -4.44 -4.05 16.65
N LEU A 227 -4.27 -3.03 17.50
CA LEU A 227 -3.31 -1.94 17.30
C LEU A 227 -1.90 -2.22 17.85
N LYS A 228 -1.60 -3.47 18.20
CA LYS A 228 -0.31 -3.85 18.81
C LYS A 228 0.77 -4.20 17.80
N VAL A 229 0.41 -4.38 16.53
CA VAL A 229 1.31 -4.83 15.46
C VAL A 229 1.12 -3.93 14.25
N LEU A 230 2.22 -3.63 13.57
CA LEU A 230 2.22 -2.97 12.27
C LEU A 230 2.33 -4.04 11.18
N VAL A 231 1.31 -4.14 10.33
CA VAL A 231 1.31 -5.06 9.17
C VAL A 231 1.49 -4.34 7.85
N HIS A 232 1.30 -3.02 7.84
CA HIS A 232 1.57 -2.22 6.67
C HIS A 232 3.08 -2.23 6.34
N PRO A 233 3.51 -2.58 5.11
CA PRO A 233 4.87 -3.04 4.83
C PRO A 233 6.00 -2.11 5.29
N TYR A 234 5.85 -0.80 5.12
CA TYR A 234 6.90 0.18 5.41
C TYR A 234 6.80 0.80 6.81
N LEU A 235 5.67 0.67 7.53
CA LEU A 235 5.51 1.28 8.85
C LEU A 235 6.45 0.65 9.89
N GLY A 236 6.62 -0.68 9.86
CA GLY A 236 7.57 -1.39 10.71
C GLY A 236 9.02 -0.90 10.50
N PRO A 237 9.52 -0.86 9.25
CA PRO A 237 10.79 -0.23 8.90
C PRO A 237 10.93 1.24 9.35
N MET A 238 9.91 2.09 9.21
CA MET A 238 9.95 3.47 9.71
C MET A 238 10.20 3.53 11.23
N VAL A 239 9.48 2.70 11.99
CA VAL A 239 9.65 2.62 13.44
C VAL A 239 11.01 1.98 13.81
N ALA A 240 11.51 1.05 13.01
CA ALA A 240 12.83 0.43 13.20
C ALA A 240 13.96 1.47 13.23
N GLY A 241 13.80 2.59 12.51
CA GLY A 241 14.76 3.70 12.53
C GLY A 241 15.04 4.30 13.91
N LEU A 242 14.11 4.17 14.87
CA LEU A 242 14.30 4.59 16.26
C LEU A 242 15.45 3.87 16.97
N VAL A 243 16.00 2.79 16.40
CA VAL A 243 17.23 2.18 16.92
C VAL A 243 18.39 3.17 16.94
N LEU A 244 18.43 4.11 15.98
CA LEU A 244 19.51 5.07 15.80
C LEU A 244 19.54 6.12 16.92
N ASN A 245 18.40 6.52 17.49
CA ASN A 245 18.35 7.43 18.64
C ASN A 245 17.87 6.75 19.93
N SER A 246 17.89 5.41 19.97
CA SER A 246 17.33 4.64 21.09
C SER A 246 17.97 4.96 22.44
N GLU A 247 19.28 5.24 22.47
CA GLU A 247 20.01 5.61 23.69
C GLU A 247 19.55 6.96 24.25
N TYR A 248 19.44 7.96 23.38
CA TYR A 248 18.94 9.27 23.74
C TYR A 248 17.50 9.22 24.25
N VAL A 249 16.62 8.49 23.55
CA VAL A 249 15.22 8.31 23.95
C VAL A 249 15.13 7.57 25.29
N ALA A 250 15.94 6.55 25.53
CA ALA A 250 16.01 5.87 26.82
C ALA A 250 16.39 6.82 27.96
N GLN A 251 17.41 7.65 27.76
CA GLN A 251 17.84 8.63 28.75
C GLN A 251 16.75 9.67 29.03
N ARG A 252 16.05 10.16 28.01
CA ARG A 252 14.89 11.05 28.18
C ARG A 252 13.81 10.42 29.07
N ILE A 253 13.48 9.16 28.82
CA ILE A 253 12.49 8.41 29.60
C ILE A 253 12.95 8.24 31.05
N GLN A 254 14.23 7.90 31.27
CA GLN A 254 14.82 7.78 32.62
C GLN A 254 14.74 9.10 33.39
N ASN A 255 14.90 10.23 32.70
CA ASN A 255 14.77 11.57 33.26
C ASN A 255 13.30 12.05 33.42
N GLY A 256 12.32 11.16 33.24
CA GLY A 256 10.90 11.46 33.44
C GLY A 256 10.22 12.17 32.27
N PHE A 257 10.89 12.34 31.13
CA PHE A 257 10.29 12.92 29.94
C PHE A 257 9.62 11.86 29.07
N LYS A 258 8.55 12.26 28.39
CA LYS A 258 7.95 11.44 27.34
C LYS A 258 8.54 11.83 26.00
N PRO A 259 8.93 10.86 25.17
CA PRO A 259 9.43 11.18 23.85
C PRO A 259 8.28 11.69 22.96
N LYS A 260 8.58 12.62 22.05
CA LYS A 260 7.64 13.28 21.16
C LYS A 260 7.85 12.85 19.71
N ALA A 261 6.76 12.56 19.01
CA ALA A 261 6.76 12.23 17.59
C ALA A 261 5.85 13.18 16.82
N LEU A 262 6.31 13.61 15.64
CA LEU A 262 5.50 14.30 14.64
C LEU A 262 5.27 13.33 13.47
N CYS A 263 4.02 13.00 13.18
CA CYS A 263 3.62 12.23 12.00
C CYS A 263 2.98 13.16 10.98
N LEU A 264 3.60 13.29 9.81
CA LEU A 264 3.08 14.04 8.67
C LEU A 264 2.47 13.06 7.67
N GLY A 265 1.15 13.10 7.54
CA GLY A 265 0.35 12.04 6.94
C GLY A 265 -0.14 11.07 8.00
N VAL A 266 -1.46 10.90 8.09
CA VAL A 266 -2.08 10.03 9.11
C VAL A 266 -2.63 8.77 8.47
N GLY A 267 -3.30 8.88 7.32
CA GLY A 267 -4.00 7.75 6.71
C GLY A 267 -4.99 7.14 7.72
N GLY A 268 -4.93 5.83 7.93
CA GLY A 268 -5.72 5.14 8.96
C GLY A 268 -5.21 5.34 10.40
N GLY A 269 -4.13 6.08 10.63
CA GLY A 269 -3.64 6.39 11.98
C GLY A 269 -2.86 5.26 12.68
N ALA A 270 -2.48 4.21 11.95
CA ALA A 270 -1.77 3.05 12.48
C ALA A 270 -0.43 3.43 13.12
N LEU A 271 0.37 4.27 12.43
CA LEU A 271 1.68 4.71 12.91
C LEU A 271 1.59 5.53 14.20
N ALA A 272 0.72 6.54 14.22
CA ALA A 272 0.50 7.39 15.39
C ALA A 272 0.02 6.58 16.60
N THR A 273 -0.93 5.66 16.39
CA THR A 273 -1.47 4.83 17.45
C THR A 273 -0.44 3.83 17.96
N PHE A 274 0.39 3.25 17.08
CA PHE A 274 1.45 2.33 17.47
C PHE A 274 2.54 3.02 18.30
N LEU A 275 3.03 4.18 17.86
CA LEU A 275 4.02 4.98 18.61
C LEU A 275 3.53 5.29 20.04
N ARG A 276 2.24 5.65 20.16
CA ARG A 276 1.64 5.91 21.46
C ARG A 276 1.52 4.65 22.32
N THR A 277 0.86 3.61 21.78
CA THR A 277 0.46 2.43 22.57
C THR A 277 1.64 1.51 22.84
N GLN A 278 2.50 1.27 21.85
CA GLN A 278 3.61 0.33 21.94
C GLN A 278 4.90 0.98 22.41
N LEU A 279 5.11 2.29 22.22
CA LEU A 279 6.38 2.96 22.56
C LEU A 279 6.23 4.13 23.54
N GLY A 280 5.00 4.54 23.88
CA GLY A 280 4.72 5.52 24.92
C GLY A 280 4.94 6.99 24.52
N PHE A 281 5.07 7.26 23.22
CA PHE A 281 5.26 8.62 22.70
C PHE A 281 4.07 9.54 22.98
N GLU A 282 4.34 10.83 23.05
CA GLU A 282 3.37 11.88 22.75
C GLU A 282 3.43 12.16 21.24
N VAL A 283 2.29 12.11 20.57
CA VAL A 283 2.23 12.13 19.10
C VAL A 283 1.43 13.34 18.64
N MET A 284 2.01 14.14 17.77
CA MET A 284 1.28 15.10 16.94
C MET A 284 1.12 14.49 15.55
N ALA A 285 -0.11 14.32 15.09
CA ALA A 285 -0.43 13.67 13.82
C ALA A 285 -1.17 14.66 12.91
N VAL A 286 -0.60 14.96 11.74
CA VAL A 286 -1.09 16.01 10.83
C VAL A 286 -1.59 15.38 9.54
N ASP A 287 -2.84 15.65 9.17
CA ASP A 287 -3.41 15.25 7.88
C ASP A 287 -4.23 16.40 7.29
N SER A 288 -4.19 16.56 5.97
CA SER A 288 -4.90 17.64 5.28
C SER A 288 -6.38 17.33 5.07
N ASP A 289 -6.79 16.06 5.08
CA ASP A 289 -8.17 15.66 4.80
C ASP A 289 -8.91 15.25 6.08
N ARG A 290 -9.92 16.05 6.44
CA ARG A 290 -10.77 15.79 7.62
C ARG A 290 -11.50 14.46 7.51
N GLU A 291 -11.89 14.03 6.30
CA GLU A 291 -12.59 12.76 6.12
C GLU A 291 -11.66 11.56 6.31
N VAL A 292 -10.38 11.66 5.94
CA VAL A 292 -9.36 10.64 6.26
C VAL A 292 -9.26 10.47 7.76
N LEU A 293 -9.17 11.58 8.51
CA LEU A 293 -9.11 11.55 9.97
C LEU A 293 -10.40 11.02 10.59
N ARG A 294 -11.58 11.29 10.01
CA ARG A 294 -12.85 10.71 10.46
C ARG A 294 -12.84 9.19 10.29
N VAL A 295 -12.42 8.71 9.12
CA VAL A 295 -12.29 7.28 8.82
C VAL A 295 -11.30 6.60 9.77
N ALA A 296 -10.14 7.23 10.03
CA ALA A 296 -9.15 6.71 10.97
C ALA A 296 -9.73 6.51 12.38
N ARG A 297 -10.52 7.47 12.86
CA ARG A 297 -11.18 7.38 14.18
C ARG A 297 -12.26 6.29 14.21
N GLU A 298 -13.15 6.27 13.22
CA GLU A 298 -14.31 5.37 13.21
C GLU A 298 -13.95 3.91 12.92
N TYR A 299 -12.99 3.66 12.04
CA TYR A 299 -12.72 2.32 11.51
C TYR A 299 -11.34 1.77 11.87
N PHE A 300 -10.36 2.60 12.19
CA PHE A 300 -8.98 2.16 12.44
C PHE A 300 -8.52 2.33 13.88
N GLY A 301 -9.38 2.84 14.77
CA GLY A 301 -9.08 2.95 16.20
C GLY A 301 -8.13 4.09 16.55
N LEU A 302 -8.03 5.12 15.72
CA LEU A 302 -7.32 6.35 16.08
C LEU A 302 -8.11 7.08 17.17
N GLU A 303 -7.57 7.14 18.39
CA GLU A 303 -8.20 7.83 19.51
C GLU A 303 -7.40 9.07 19.93
N GLU A 304 -7.99 10.25 19.77
CA GLU A 304 -7.43 11.47 20.34
C GLU A 304 -7.40 11.38 21.86
N SER A 305 -6.27 11.82 22.43
CA SER A 305 -6.07 11.80 23.86
C SER A 305 -5.12 12.92 24.24
N LYS A 306 -4.85 13.08 25.55
CA LYS A 306 -3.80 14.00 26.01
C LYS A 306 -2.39 13.69 25.47
N PHE A 307 -2.22 12.60 24.72
CA PHE A 307 -0.94 12.16 24.16
C PHE A 307 -0.98 11.85 22.66
N ILE A 308 -2.15 11.96 22.01
CA ILE A 308 -2.26 11.93 20.56
C ILE A 308 -3.08 13.17 20.18
N HIS A 309 -2.41 14.15 19.59
CA HIS A 309 -3.00 15.38 19.12
C HIS A 309 -3.11 15.34 17.60
N VAL A 310 -4.34 15.25 17.10
CA VAL A 310 -4.62 15.19 15.66
C VAL A 310 -4.89 16.60 15.14
N VAL A 311 -4.15 17.01 14.11
CA VAL A 311 -4.28 18.33 13.47
C VAL A 311 -4.79 18.14 12.06
N VAL A 312 -5.91 18.81 11.75
CA VAL A 312 -6.34 18.99 10.35
C VAL A 312 -5.53 20.14 9.77
N GLY A 313 -4.65 19.87 8.81
CA GLY A 313 -3.82 20.90 8.20
C GLY A 313 -2.82 20.37 7.18
N ASP A 314 -2.28 21.27 6.37
CA ASP A 314 -1.18 20.94 5.48
C ASP A 314 0.11 20.65 6.27
N ALA A 315 0.84 19.63 5.85
CA ALA A 315 2.05 19.17 6.53
C ALA A 315 3.18 20.22 6.47
N PHE A 316 3.32 20.93 5.35
CA PHE A 316 4.36 21.93 5.16
C PHE A 316 4.05 23.22 5.92
N GLU A 317 2.79 23.65 5.93
CA GLU A 317 2.34 24.77 6.77
C GLU A 317 2.51 24.47 8.26
N SER A 318 2.19 23.24 8.68
CA SER A 318 2.34 22.81 10.07
C SER A 318 3.81 22.82 10.49
N LEU A 319 4.73 22.34 9.63
CA LEU A 319 6.17 22.44 9.87
C LEU A 319 6.62 23.89 10.05
N LYS A 320 6.18 24.82 9.20
CA LYS A 320 6.55 26.24 9.32
C LYS A 320 6.08 26.83 10.64
N LYS A 321 4.83 26.59 11.03
CA LYS A 321 4.27 27.05 12.32
C LYS A 321 5.06 26.49 13.51
N LEU A 322 5.46 25.22 13.45
CA LEU A 322 6.25 24.58 14.50
C LEU A 322 7.67 25.14 14.61
N VAL A 323 8.26 25.64 13.52
CA VAL A 323 9.56 26.33 13.57
C VAL A 323 9.44 27.70 14.24
N GLU A 324 8.31 28.39 14.05
CA GLU A 324 8.04 29.71 14.65
C GLU A 324 7.62 29.61 16.12
N ASP A 325 7.04 28.48 16.54
CA ASP A 325 6.57 28.23 17.89
C ASP A 325 7.66 27.61 18.78
N GLU A 326 8.47 28.45 19.41
CA GLU A 326 9.49 28.02 20.38
C GLU A 326 8.90 27.33 21.64
N GLY A 327 7.58 27.42 21.86
CA GLY A 327 6.88 26.88 23.03
C GLY A 327 6.48 25.41 22.92
N ASN A 328 6.36 24.85 21.71
CA ASN A 328 5.81 23.50 21.50
C ASN A 328 6.77 22.35 21.90
N GLY A 329 8.04 22.69 22.15
CA GLY A 329 9.10 21.73 22.36
C GLY A 329 9.46 20.95 21.09
N LYS A 330 10.67 20.41 21.05
CA LYS A 330 11.20 19.71 19.89
C LYS A 330 10.80 18.23 19.88
N PHE A 331 10.82 17.62 18.70
CA PHE A 331 10.47 16.21 18.50
C PHE A 331 11.70 15.30 18.52
N ASP A 332 11.55 14.11 19.10
CA ASP A 332 12.57 13.05 19.05
C ASP A 332 12.55 12.33 17.69
N ILE A 333 11.40 12.34 17.02
CA ILE A 333 11.25 11.81 15.66
C ILE A 333 10.23 12.60 14.85
N VAL A 334 10.55 12.85 13.59
CA VAL A 334 9.60 13.29 12.55
C VAL A 334 9.44 12.14 11.57
N MET A 335 8.21 11.70 11.35
CA MET A 335 7.87 10.63 10.41
C MET A 335 7.03 11.21 9.27
N VAL A 336 7.47 10.97 8.04
CA VAL A 336 6.87 11.53 6.83
C VAL A 336 6.31 10.37 6.01
N ASP A 337 4.99 10.31 5.95
CA ASP A 337 4.23 9.34 5.16
C ASP A 337 3.20 10.11 4.32
N LEU A 338 3.73 10.92 3.39
CA LEU A 338 2.94 11.79 2.53
C LEU A 338 2.93 11.23 1.12
N ASP A 339 1.75 11.16 0.51
CA ASP A 339 1.60 10.80 -0.90
C ASP A 339 1.48 12.04 -1.77
N SER A 340 2.01 11.96 -3.00
CA SER A 340 1.78 12.97 -4.03
C SER A 340 0.29 13.06 -4.38
N SER A 341 -0.21 14.29 -4.53
CA SER A 341 -1.57 14.54 -5.02
C SER A 341 -1.68 14.50 -6.55
N ASP A 342 -0.57 14.39 -7.29
CA ASP A 342 -0.58 14.47 -8.75
C ASP A 342 -0.82 13.10 -9.40
N ILE A 343 -2.06 12.88 -9.84
CA ILE A 343 -2.51 11.70 -10.58
C ILE A 343 -1.66 11.46 -11.84
N LYS A 344 -1.07 12.51 -12.45
CA LYS A 344 -0.30 12.39 -13.69
C LYS A 344 1.08 11.77 -13.48
N ASN A 345 1.66 11.86 -12.29
CA ASN A 345 3.02 11.38 -12.00
C ASN A 345 3.04 9.98 -11.37
N GLY A 346 1.88 9.33 -11.24
CA GLY A 346 1.76 8.02 -10.60
C GLY A 346 1.85 8.09 -9.06
N VAL A 347 1.89 6.92 -8.43
CA VAL A 347 2.06 6.80 -6.97
C VAL A 347 3.50 7.16 -6.63
N SER A 348 3.71 8.26 -5.91
CA SER A 348 5.02 8.66 -5.41
C SER A 348 4.93 9.19 -4.00
N SER A 349 5.96 8.91 -3.21
CA SER A 349 6.12 9.39 -1.84
C SER A 349 7.60 9.72 -1.60
N PRO A 350 7.95 10.83 -0.93
CA PRO A 350 7.08 11.96 -0.57
C PRO A 350 6.73 12.84 -1.79
N PRO A 351 5.85 13.85 -1.65
CA PRO A 351 5.63 14.88 -2.68
C PRO A 351 6.91 15.64 -3.05
N VAL A 352 6.99 16.15 -4.27
CA VAL A 352 8.18 16.89 -4.77
C VAL A 352 8.50 18.13 -3.92
N GLU A 353 7.49 18.72 -3.31
CA GLU A 353 7.60 19.85 -2.39
C GLU A 353 8.43 19.52 -1.15
N PHE A 354 8.43 18.25 -0.71
CA PHE A 354 9.24 17.78 0.43
C PHE A 354 10.73 17.68 0.09
N VAL A 355 11.08 17.54 -1.19
CA VAL A 355 12.48 17.48 -1.66
C VAL A 355 13.18 18.85 -1.56
N ARG A 356 12.42 19.94 -1.38
CA ARG A 356 12.96 21.30 -1.31
C ARG A 356 13.79 21.47 -0.04
N LYS A 357 14.96 22.11 -0.16
CA LYS A 357 15.91 22.29 0.95
C LYS A 357 15.30 23.06 2.13
N ASP A 358 14.45 24.05 1.89
CA ASP A 358 13.77 24.82 2.94
C ASP A 358 12.83 23.94 3.79
N VAL A 359 12.16 22.97 3.18
CA VAL A 359 11.29 22.01 3.90
C VAL A 359 12.11 21.03 4.71
N LEU A 360 13.18 20.47 4.13
CA LEU A 360 14.09 19.59 4.85
C LEU A 360 14.75 20.31 6.05
N LEU A 361 15.11 21.59 5.87
CA LEU A 361 15.62 22.43 6.96
C LEU A 361 14.57 22.65 8.05
N ALA A 362 13.31 22.94 7.69
CA ALA A 362 12.23 23.07 8.66
C ALA A 362 12.01 21.76 9.45
N ALA A 363 12.02 20.61 8.77
CA ALA A 363 11.94 19.30 9.40
C ALA A 363 13.12 19.04 10.36
N LYS A 364 14.34 19.49 10.01
CA LYS A 364 15.50 19.42 10.92
C LYS A 364 15.36 20.34 12.12
N LEU A 365 14.85 21.56 11.95
CA LEU A 365 14.76 22.57 13.01
C LEU A 365 13.77 22.18 14.12
N VAL A 366 12.68 21.48 13.77
CA VAL A 366 11.69 20.97 14.74
C VAL A 366 12.19 19.74 15.51
N LEU A 367 13.26 19.08 15.06
CA LEU A 367 13.88 17.96 15.77
C LEU A 367 14.75 18.46 16.93
N CYS A 368 14.81 17.64 18.00
CA CYS A 368 15.81 17.80 19.05
C CYS A 368 17.21 17.48 18.52
N GLU A 369 18.25 17.79 19.30
CA GLU A 369 19.65 17.61 18.91
C GLU A 369 19.96 16.20 18.36
N TYR A 370 19.44 15.15 19.01
CA TYR A 370 19.60 13.74 18.60
C TYR A 370 18.32 13.14 17.98
N GLY A 371 17.46 14.00 17.44
CA GLY A 371 16.24 13.57 16.78
C GLY A 371 16.53 12.96 15.41
N ILE A 372 15.59 12.17 14.91
CA ILE A 372 15.69 11.55 13.58
C ILE A 372 14.49 11.89 12.69
N LEU A 373 14.73 11.96 11.39
CA LEU A 373 13.70 12.06 10.35
C LEU A 373 13.57 10.69 9.69
N ALA A 374 12.36 10.13 9.59
CA ALA A 374 12.08 8.88 8.87
C ALA A 374 11.05 9.15 7.77
N ILE A 375 11.34 8.73 6.54
CA ILE A 375 10.54 9.04 5.35
C ILE A 375 10.23 7.74 4.60
N ASN A 376 8.94 7.49 4.33
CA ASN A 376 8.53 6.51 3.32
C ASN A 376 8.83 7.07 1.92
N VAL A 377 9.51 6.29 1.08
CA VAL A 377 9.93 6.72 -0.26
C VAL A 377 9.50 5.72 -1.31
N ILE A 378 8.66 6.18 -2.24
CA ILE A 378 8.33 5.53 -3.51
C ILE A 378 8.79 6.48 -4.62
N PRO A 379 10.01 6.30 -5.16
CA PRO A 379 10.56 7.26 -6.10
C PRO A 379 9.94 7.08 -7.50
N PRO A 380 9.41 8.15 -8.13
CA PRO A 380 8.87 8.07 -9.50
C PRO A 380 9.97 7.90 -10.55
N SER A 381 11.23 8.19 -10.18
CA SER A 381 12.40 7.98 -11.04
C SER A 381 13.67 7.88 -10.20
N ARG A 382 14.72 7.31 -10.79
CA ARG A 382 16.06 7.33 -10.19
C ARG A 382 16.58 8.74 -9.95
N TYR A 383 16.30 9.68 -10.85
CA TYR A 383 16.69 11.07 -10.70
C TYR A 383 16.04 11.73 -9.47
N PHE A 384 14.75 11.48 -9.23
CA PHE A 384 14.06 11.95 -8.03
C PHE A 384 14.74 11.41 -6.76
N TYR A 385 15.01 10.11 -6.74
CA TYR A 385 15.65 9.45 -5.61
C TYR A 385 17.05 10.02 -5.32
N ASP A 386 17.90 10.13 -6.35
CA ASP A 386 19.26 10.65 -6.22
C ASP A 386 19.27 12.11 -5.73
N ASN A 387 18.32 12.92 -6.21
CA ASN A 387 18.16 14.32 -5.77
C ASN A 387 17.70 14.42 -4.31
N LEU A 388 16.72 13.60 -3.90
CA LEU A 388 16.26 13.54 -2.51
C LEU A 388 17.40 13.15 -1.56
N VAL A 389 18.15 12.11 -1.90
CA VAL A 389 19.33 11.67 -1.14
C VAL A 389 20.37 12.77 -1.03
N SER A 390 20.68 13.45 -2.14
CA SER A 390 21.66 14.56 -2.15
C SER A 390 21.23 15.69 -1.22
N HIS A 391 19.99 16.16 -1.32
CA HIS A 391 19.49 17.26 -0.49
C HIS A 391 19.40 16.89 0.99
N ILE A 392 19.02 15.65 1.34
CA ILE A 392 19.02 15.20 2.72
C ILE A 392 20.45 15.22 3.29
N LYS A 393 21.46 14.74 2.54
CA LYS A 393 22.86 14.74 2.98
C LYS A 393 23.46 16.13 3.17
N GLU A 394 22.94 17.14 2.47
CA GLU A 394 23.35 18.54 2.70
C GLU A 394 22.77 19.13 3.99
N VAL A 395 21.60 18.65 4.42
CA VAL A 395 20.86 19.19 5.57
C VAL A 395 21.13 18.40 6.85
N PHE A 396 21.12 17.08 6.78
CA PHE A 396 21.26 16.15 7.91
C PHE A 396 22.67 15.60 8.04
N HIS A 397 23.00 15.06 9.22
CA HIS A 397 24.36 14.63 9.51
C HIS A 397 24.69 13.27 8.88
N GLU A 398 23.85 12.26 9.12
CA GLU A 398 23.96 10.95 8.50
C GLU A 398 22.63 10.54 7.88
N LEU A 399 22.71 9.70 6.85
CA LEU A 399 21.58 9.14 6.13
C LEU A 399 21.70 7.63 6.08
N TYR A 400 20.58 6.96 6.34
CA TYR A 400 20.43 5.52 6.33
C TYR A 400 19.26 5.12 5.45
N LYS A 401 19.28 3.88 5.02
CA LYS A 401 18.25 3.25 4.19
C LYS A 401 17.85 1.90 4.79
N ILE A 402 16.55 1.62 4.75
CA ILE A 402 15.99 0.27 4.83
C ILE A 402 15.31 -0.03 3.50
N ASP A 403 15.63 -1.18 2.92
CA ASP A 403 14.87 -1.75 1.81
C ASP A 403 13.68 -2.55 2.36
N VAL A 404 12.46 -2.19 1.97
CA VAL A 404 11.24 -2.86 2.45
C VAL A 404 11.10 -4.26 1.83
N GLY A 405 11.82 -4.54 0.73
CA GLY A 405 11.85 -5.84 0.07
C GLY A 405 10.65 -6.10 -0.85
N ASN A 406 9.77 -5.11 -1.06
CA ASN A 406 8.66 -5.20 -2.01
C ASN A 406 9.01 -4.65 -3.41
N GLY A 407 10.23 -4.15 -3.61
CA GLY A 407 10.70 -3.59 -4.88
C GLY A 407 10.21 -2.17 -5.18
N GLU A 408 9.40 -1.57 -4.30
CA GLU A 408 8.78 -0.26 -4.51
C GLU A 408 9.16 0.74 -3.41
N ASN A 409 9.02 0.36 -2.14
CA ASN A 409 9.22 1.23 -0.99
C ASN A 409 10.64 1.12 -0.44
N PHE A 410 11.20 2.28 -0.11
CA PHE A 410 12.36 2.41 0.75
C PHE A 410 12.01 3.28 1.95
N VAL A 411 12.66 3.05 3.07
CA VAL A 411 12.62 4.00 4.19
C VAL A 411 13.97 4.67 4.29
N LEU A 412 13.97 6.01 4.18
CA LEU A 412 15.15 6.83 4.44
C LEU A 412 15.09 7.37 5.86
N ILE A 413 16.20 7.27 6.60
CA ILE A 413 16.31 7.73 7.97
C ILE A 413 17.50 8.68 8.09
N ALA A 414 17.28 9.92 8.51
CA ALA A 414 18.30 10.94 8.63
C ALA A 414 18.49 11.38 10.08
N THR A 415 19.73 11.50 10.54
CA THR A 415 20.05 11.94 11.91
C THR A 415 20.34 13.44 11.94
N ALA A 416 19.81 14.15 12.94
CA ALA A 416 20.06 15.60 13.07
C ALA A 416 21.52 15.92 13.42
N SER A 417 22.16 15.04 14.20
CA SER A 417 23.52 15.14 14.74
C SER A 417 24.20 13.75 14.77
N PRO A 418 25.52 13.65 15.00
CA PRO A 418 26.22 12.37 15.14
C PRO A 418 25.57 11.46 16.18
N LEU A 419 25.55 10.16 15.89
CA LEU A 419 25.11 9.15 16.85
C LEU A 419 25.96 9.20 18.13
N VAL A 420 25.31 9.32 19.28
CA VAL A 420 25.98 9.23 20.58
C VAL A 420 25.78 7.84 21.13
N PHE A 421 26.82 7.02 21.08
CA PHE A 421 26.90 5.79 21.84
C PHE A 421 27.46 6.15 23.22
N LEU A 422 26.59 6.40 24.19
CA LEU A 422 27.04 6.64 25.56
C LEU A 422 27.61 5.34 26.12
N ALA A 423 28.88 5.37 26.53
CA ALA A 423 29.50 4.27 27.26
C ALA A 423 28.89 4.20 28.66
N GLY A 424 27.85 3.40 28.83
CA GLY A 424 27.23 3.11 30.11
C GLY A 424 26.70 1.69 30.15
N ASP A 425 26.96 0.98 31.24
CA ASP A 425 26.47 -0.39 31.51
C ASP A 425 24.94 -0.46 31.76
N CYS A 426 24.19 0.60 31.39
CA CYS A 426 22.76 0.66 31.61
C CYS A 426 22.02 -0.08 30.50
N VAL A 427 21.15 -1.03 30.87
CA VAL A 427 20.28 -1.72 29.92
C VAL A 427 19.35 -0.69 29.27
N ASN A 428 19.50 -0.48 27.97
CA ASN A 428 18.62 0.38 27.18
C ASN A 428 17.21 -0.24 27.11
N SER A 429 16.36 0.12 28.08
CA SER A 429 15.00 -0.40 28.23
C SER A 429 14.11 -0.05 27.04
N PHE A 430 14.35 1.10 26.40
CA PHE A 430 13.63 1.50 25.19
C PHE A 430 13.99 0.60 24.00
N LEU A 431 15.27 0.32 23.78
CA LEU A 431 15.73 -0.58 22.72
C LEU A 431 15.20 -2.00 22.91
N MET A 432 15.18 -2.50 24.15
CA MET A 432 14.58 -3.79 24.46
C MET A 432 13.08 -3.82 24.13
N ARG A 433 12.36 -2.74 24.45
CA ARG A 433 10.95 -2.58 24.09
C ARG A 433 10.76 -2.51 22.58
N LEU A 434 11.58 -1.73 21.86
CA LEU A 434 11.55 -1.63 20.40
C LEU A 434 11.77 -3.00 19.75
N LYS A 435 12.78 -3.76 20.19
CA LYS A 435 13.07 -5.12 19.72
C LYS A 435 11.94 -6.13 20.02
N SER A 436 11.11 -5.87 21.03
CA SER A 436 9.97 -6.74 21.36
C SER A 436 8.75 -6.51 20.47
N VAL A 437 8.64 -5.35 19.80
CA VAL A 437 7.47 -4.96 19.00
C VAL A 437 7.76 -4.78 17.51
N ILE A 438 9.03 -4.69 17.12
CA ILE A 438 9.47 -4.61 15.72
C ILE A 438 10.35 -5.83 15.38
N PRO A 439 10.11 -6.50 14.23
CA PRO A 439 10.96 -7.60 13.77
C PRO A 439 12.45 -7.24 13.69
N GLU A 440 13.30 -8.10 14.23
CA GLU A 440 14.75 -7.87 14.27
C GLU A 440 15.37 -7.76 12.87
N ALA A 441 14.75 -8.39 11.87
CA ALA A 441 15.16 -8.30 10.47
C ALA A 441 15.22 -6.85 9.98
N TYR A 442 14.24 -6.00 10.33
CA TYR A 442 14.23 -4.59 9.92
C TYR A 442 15.36 -3.81 10.59
N LEU A 443 15.63 -4.07 11.87
CA LEU A 443 16.73 -3.43 12.60
C LEU A 443 18.09 -3.78 11.98
N LYS A 444 18.27 -5.02 11.54
CA LYS A 444 19.50 -5.51 10.90
C LYS A 444 19.68 -5.04 9.46
N SER A 445 18.60 -4.63 8.79
CA SER A 445 18.63 -4.15 7.40
C SER A 445 18.98 -2.67 7.24
N ILE A 446 19.18 -1.93 8.33
CA ILE A 446 19.55 -0.51 8.28
C ILE A 446 20.97 -0.38 7.75
N THR A 447 21.13 0.35 6.65
CA THR A 447 22.42 0.59 5.99
C THR A 447 22.68 2.07 5.86
N LYS A 448 23.89 2.52 6.20
CA LYS A 448 24.30 3.91 5.99
C LYS A 448 24.60 4.13 4.51
N ILE A 449 24.15 5.26 3.93
CA ILE A 449 24.27 5.54 2.49
C ILE A 449 24.91 6.87 2.16
#